data_AF-A0A7W4AB85-F1
#
_entry.id   AF-A0A7W4AB85-F1
#
_cell.length_a   1.000
_cell.length_b   1.000
_cell.length_c   1.000
_cell.angle_alpha   90.00
_cell.angle_beta   90.00
_cell.angle_gamma   90.00
#
_symmetry.space_group_name_H-M   'P 1'
#
loop_
_entity.id
_entity.type
_entity.pdbx_description
1 polymer ?
#
loop_
_entity_poly.entity_id
_entity_poly.type
_entity_poly.pdbx_seq_one_letter_code
_entity_poly.pdbx_strand_id
1 'polypeptide(L)' 'MMGKTVSSEENSKLTKWLKTKRHEKGHTMRSLAQVLGTPHSFIGKIENQERRLDVIEFLRYCDALEVDPYEGLGLLKED' A
#
# COMPACT_ATOMS: atom_id res chain seq x y z
N MET A 1 11.06 -20.90 1.55
CA MET A 1 11.69 -20.11 2.64
C MET A 1 10.98 -18.78 2.71
N MET A 2 10.47 -18.36 3.88
CA MET A 2 9.87 -17.03 4.05
C MET A 2 10.97 -15.97 3.85
N GLY A 3 11.09 -15.43 2.65
CA GLY A 3 12.16 -14.50 2.26
C GLY A 3 12.09 -13.23 3.10
N LYS A 4 13.19 -12.90 3.78
CA LYS A 4 13.37 -11.73 4.65
C LYS A 4 13.52 -10.40 3.88
N THR A 5 13.00 -10.33 2.66
CA THR A 5 13.20 -9.20 1.74
C THR A 5 11.89 -8.44 1.53
N VAL A 6 11.98 -7.11 1.52
CA VAL A 6 10.83 -6.24 1.23
C VAL A 6 10.30 -6.51 -0.19
N SER A 7 11.20 -6.81 -1.13
CA SER A 7 10.90 -7.20 -2.51
C SER A 7 10.45 -8.67 -2.62
N SER A 8 9.31 -9.03 -2.03
CA SER A 8 8.61 -10.29 -2.34
C SER A 8 7.55 -10.07 -3.42
N GLU A 9 7.13 -11.14 -4.10
CA GLU A 9 6.12 -11.04 -5.15
C GLU A 9 4.78 -10.55 -4.58
N GLU A 10 4.40 -11.05 -3.41
CA GLU A 10 3.19 -10.67 -2.67
C GLU A 10 3.22 -9.19 -2.29
N ASN A 11 4.35 -8.69 -1.79
CA ASN A 11 4.51 -7.28 -1.46
C ASN A 11 4.40 -6.41 -2.73
N SER A 12 5.01 -6.83 -3.84
CA SER A 12 4.93 -6.15 -5.14
C SER A 12 3.49 -6.08 -5.66
N LYS A 13 2.71 -7.17 -5.54
CA LYS A 13 1.28 -7.20 -5.92
C LYS A 13 0.48 -6.18 -5.10
N LEU A 14 0.63 -6.21 -3.78
CA LEU A 14 -0.13 -5.32 -2.88
C LEU A 14 0.25 -3.84 -3.08
N THR A 15 1.54 -3.50 -3.15
CA THR A 15 1.97 -2.09 -3.27
C THR A 15 1.65 -1.50 -4.64
N LYS A 16 1.69 -2.30 -5.71
CA LYS A 16 1.18 -1.89 -7.03
C LYS A 16 -0.31 -1.61 -6.99
N TRP A 17 -1.11 -2.47 -6.35
CA TRP A 17 -2.55 -2.24 -6.21
C TRP A 17 -2.85 -0.95 -5.42
N LEU A 18 -2.18 -0.73 -4.29
CA LEU A 18 -2.32 0.51 -3.50
C LEU A 18 -1.97 1.75 -4.32
N LYS A 19 -0.90 1.70 -5.12
CA LYS A 19 -0.50 2.79 -6.03
C LYS A 19 -1.57 3.06 -7.08
N THR A 20 -2.12 2.01 -7.69
CA THR A 20 -3.23 2.13 -8.66
C THR A 20 -4.45 2.77 -8.01
N LYS A 21 -4.90 2.28 -6.84
CA LYS A 21 -6.04 2.85 -6.11
C LYS A 21 -5.80 4.32 -5.73
N ARG A 22 -4.58 4.68 -5.31
CA ARG A 22 -4.22 6.08 -5.04
C ARG A 22 -4.43 6.96 -6.27
N HIS A 23 -4.01 6.50 -7.45
CA HIS A 23 -4.21 7.24 -8.70
C HIS A 23 -5.69 7.31 -9.12
N GLU A 24 -6.45 6.21 -8.99
CA GLU A 24 -7.90 6.18 -9.27
C GLU A 24 -8.68 7.17 -8.40
N LYS A 25 -8.27 7.34 -7.15
CA LYS A 25 -8.85 8.30 -6.19
C LYS A 25 -8.32 9.73 -6.36
N GLY A 26 -7.49 9.99 -7.37
CA GLY A 26 -6.97 11.32 -7.67
C GLY A 26 -5.94 11.85 -6.67
N HIS A 27 -5.41 10.99 -5.79
CA HIS A 27 -4.43 11.42 -4.81
C HIS A 27 -3.00 11.44 -5.38
N THR A 28 -2.27 12.51 -5.10
CA THR A 28 -0.80 12.50 -5.12
C THR A 28 -0.26 11.83 -3.85
N MET A 29 1.02 11.45 -3.84
CA MET A 29 1.67 11.00 -2.61
C MET A 29 1.58 12.05 -1.48
N ARG A 30 1.65 13.34 -1.82
CA ARG A 30 1.58 14.43 -0.84
C ARG A 30 0.18 14.57 -0.24
N SER A 31 -0.87 14.54 -1.08
CA SER A 31 -2.25 14.65 -0.59
C SER A 31 -2.65 13.45 0.25
N LEU A 32 -2.28 12.22 -0.15
CA LEU A 32 -2.57 11.05 0.66
C LEU A 32 -1.82 11.08 1.99
N ALA A 33 -0.56 11.52 1.97
CA ALA A 33 0.23 11.64 3.19
C ALA A 33 -0.34 12.68 4.17
N GLN A 34 -0.95 13.75 3.66
CA GLN A 34 -1.69 14.72 4.49
C GLN A 34 -2.90 14.07 5.17
N VAL A 35 -3.69 13.26 4.45
CA VAL A 35 -4.82 12.52 5.03
C VAL A 35 -4.34 11.55 6.12
N LEU A 36 -3.22 10.86 5.87
CA LEU A 36 -2.64 9.88 6.80
C LEU A 36 -1.81 10.50 7.95
N GLY A 37 -1.60 11.82 7.97
CA GLY A 37 -0.76 12.47 8.98
C GLY A 37 0.71 12.01 8.97
N THR A 38 1.26 11.68 7.80
CA THR A 38 2.59 11.08 7.61
C THR A 38 3.43 11.88 6.58
N PRO A 39 4.76 11.74 6.52
CA PRO A 39 5.55 12.31 5.43
C PRO A 39 5.22 11.68 4.07
N HIS A 40 5.21 12.45 2.98
CA HIS A 40 4.98 11.91 1.63
C HIS A 40 6.00 10.83 1.21
N SER A 41 7.21 10.84 1.80
CA SER A 41 8.23 9.81 1.59
C SER A 41 7.85 8.46 2.18
N PHE A 42 6.95 8.40 3.18
CA PHE A 42 6.37 7.15 3.66
C PHE A 42 5.62 6.45 2.53
N ILE A 43 4.75 7.18 1.84
CA ILE A 43 3.97 6.69 0.68
C ILE A 43 4.91 6.19 -0.42
N GLY A 44 5.90 7.01 -0.79
CA GLY A 44 6.87 6.64 -1.82
C GLY A 44 7.65 5.37 -1.47
N LYS A 45 8.12 5.24 -0.22
CA LYS A 45 8.86 4.05 0.23
C LYS A 45 8.02 2.78 0.20
N ILE A 46 6.72 2.86 0.50
CA ILE A 46 5.80 1.71 0.40
C ILE A 46 5.61 1.33 -1.07
N GLU A 47 5.23 2.30 -1.90
CA GLU A 47 4.92 2.06 -3.32
C GLU A 47 6.13 1.59 -4.14
N ASN A 48 7.34 2.00 -3.74
CA ASN A 48 8.59 1.58 -4.36
C ASN A 48 9.20 0.31 -3.72
N GLN A 49 8.53 -0.30 -2.73
CA GLN A 49 9.02 -1.49 -2.02
C GLN A 49 10.36 -1.28 -1.30
N GLU A 50 10.61 -0.07 -0.82
CA GLU A 50 11.75 0.28 0.04
C GLU A 50 11.40 0.07 1.52
N ARG A 51 10.11 0.03 1.86
CA ARG A 51 9.60 -0.24 3.20
C ARG A 51 8.37 -1.13 3.12
N ARG A 52 8.27 -2.12 4.02
CA ARG A 52 7.04 -2.89 4.21
C ARG A 52 5.96 -2.04 4.88
N LEU A 53 4.72 -2.34 4.52
CA LEU A 53 3.53 -1.85 5.18
C LEU A 53 3.07 -2.92 6.17
N ASP A 54 2.92 -2.59 7.45
CA ASP A 54 2.26 -3.53 8.37
C ASP A 54 0.73 -3.53 8.16
N VAL A 55 0.04 -4.47 8.78
CA VAL A 55 -1.41 -4.63 8.56
C VAL A 55 -2.24 -3.45 9.05
N ILE A 56 -1.82 -2.78 10.13
CA ILE A 56 -2.55 -1.62 10.66
C ILE A 56 -2.31 -0.40 9.77
N GLU A 57 -1.09 -0.21 9.31
CA GLU A 57 -0.76 0.81 8.31
C GLU A 57 -1.50 0.57 7.00
N PHE A 58 -1.63 -0.69 6.57
CA PHE A 58 -2.41 -1.08 5.39
C PHE A 58 -3.89 -0.69 5.52
N LEU A 59 -4.53 -1.05 6.62
CA LEU A 59 -5.94 -0.69 6.85
C LEU A 59 -6.14 0.83 6.84
N ARG A 60 -5.27 1.59 7.50
CA ARG A 60 -5.30 3.06 7.49
C ARG A 60 -5.12 3.63 6.08
N TYR A 61 -4.21 3.04 5.29
CA TYR A 61 -3.97 3.45 3.92
C TYR A 61 -5.23 3.22 3.05
N CYS A 62 -5.88 2.07 3.21
CA CYS A 62 -7.14 1.74 2.54
C CYS A 62 -8.27 2.69 2.95
N ASP A 63 -8.42 2.98 4.25
CA ASP A 63 -9.41 3.93 4.77
C ASP A 63 -9.19 5.33 4.19
N ALA A 64 -7.93 5.80 4.16
CA ALA A 64 -7.58 7.10 3.58
C ALA A 64 -7.80 7.19 2.07
N LEU A 65 -7.88 6.06 1.38
CA LEU A 65 -8.24 5.96 -0.04
C LEU A 65 -9.73 5.65 -0.25
N GLU A 66 -10.50 5.40 0.81
CA GLU A 66 -11.88 4.92 0.73
C GLU A 66 -12.01 3.67 -0.19
N VAL A 67 -11.17 2.68 0.04
CA VAL A 67 -11.20 1.37 -0.68
C VAL A 67 -11.30 0.21 0.30
N ASP A 68 -11.91 -0.89 -0.14
CA ASP A 68 -12.04 -2.08 0.68
C ASP A 68 -10.69 -2.80 0.81
N PRO A 69 -10.12 -2.97 2.03
CA PRO A 69 -8.89 -3.72 2.23
C PRO A 69 -8.99 -5.20 1.82
N TYR A 70 -10.19 -5.79 1.81
CA TYR A 70 -10.37 -7.19 1.40
C TYR A 70 -10.10 -7.41 -0.09
N GLU A 71 -10.31 -6.39 -0.95
CA GLU A 71 -9.90 -6.44 -2.35
C GLU A 71 -8.39 -6.64 -2.47
N GLY A 72 -7.60 -5.85 -1.73
CA GLY A 72 -6.14 -5.93 -1.73
C GLY A 72 -5.63 -7.25 -1.16
N LEU A 73 -6.24 -7.75 -0.07
CA LEU A 73 -5.89 -9.04 0.52
C LEU A 73 -6.27 -10.22 -0.40
N GLY A 74 -7.34 -10.09 -1.19
CA GLY A 74 -7.74 -11.10 -2.17
C GLY A 74 -6.66 -11.37 -3.23
N LEU A 75 -5.84 -10.37 -3.56
CA LEU A 75 -4.71 -10.52 -4.50
C LEU A 75 -3.58 -11.40 -3.98
N LEU A 76 -3.54 -11.66 -2.66
CA LEU A 76 -2.48 -12.42 -2.00
C LEU A 76 -2.87 -13.87 -1.75
N LYS A 77 -4.15 -14.21 -1.95
CA LYS A 77 -4.61 -15.59 -1.88
C LYS A 77 -4.21 -16.29 -3.18
N GLU A 78 -3.45 -17.36 -3.05
CA GLU A 78 -3.41 -18.40 -4.08
C GLU A 78 -4.66 -19.28 -3.88
N ASP A 79 -5.30 -19.70 -4.97
CA ASP A 79 -6.40 -20.68 -4.93
C ASP A 79 -5.90 -22.05 -4.43
#